data_AF-A0A0C3QKX6-F1
#
_entry.id   AF-A0A0C3QKX6-F1
#
_cell.length_a   1.000
_cell.length_b   1.000
_cell.length_c   1.000
_cell.angle_alpha   90.00
_cell.angle_beta   90.00
_cell.angle_gamma   90.00
#
_symmetry.space_group_name_H-M   'P 1'
#
loop_
_entity.id
_entity.type
_entity.pdbx_description
1 polymer ?
#
loop_
_entity_poly.entity_id
_entity_poly.type
_entity_poly.pdbx_seq_one_letter_code
_entity_poly.pdbx_strand_id
1 'polypeptide(L)'
;MVALLGLNQQSDTRPLGISIAADHQIIDIHVREHEIGSRVFSFLRPRPLRMVKLLGRFFTVVPFCPPIDLAIRGYETQGDLFDLAPWSGCLESLELSQPTRYLRIMEQLAQRTVAPNGNQTETSAARAEDWMCPNLQYITFRVPEMASEPDLYGEALLSLVRTRWSRTDGAPTPAIQPAKFVNIGPESCYKALQDVEVEVKRLVPSAVFYREALRSRYSFR
;
A
#
# COMPACT_ATOMS: atom_id res chain seq x y z
N MET A 1 -4.37 -13.27 18.42
CA MET A 1 -3.83 -12.25 17.50
C MET A 1 -4.05 -10.83 18.03
N VAL A 2 -5.27 -10.45 18.46
CA VAL A 2 -5.56 -9.12 19.07
C VAL A 2 -4.58 -8.78 20.20
N ALA A 3 -4.44 -9.63 21.23
CA ALA A 3 -3.52 -9.41 22.33
C ALA A 3 -2.04 -9.42 21.90
N LEU A 4 -1.68 -10.27 20.93
CA LEU A 4 -0.32 -10.35 20.38
C LEU A 4 0.11 -9.03 19.71
N LEU A 5 -0.83 -8.37 19.04
CA LEU A 5 -0.60 -7.12 18.33
C LEU A 5 -0.89 -5.89 19.19
N GLY A 6 -1.23 -6.06 20.47
CA GLY A 6 -1.56 -4.93 21.37
C GLY A 6 -2.85 -4.19 20.97
N LEU A 7 -3.74 -4.83 20.21
CA LEU A 7 -4.96 -4.20 19.68
C LEU A 7 -6.13 -4.23 20.68
N ASN A 8 -5.87 -4.63 21.93
CA ASN A 8 -6.90 -4.64 22.97
C ASN A 8 -7.09 -3.22 23.52
N GLN A 9 -8.33 -2.74 23.61
CA GLN A 9 -8.64 -1.38 24.10
C GLN A 9 -8.21 -1.14 25.55
N GLN A 10 -8.00 -2.22 26.32
CA GLN A 10 -7.59 -2.22 27.72
C GLN A 10 -6.07 -2.29 27.92
N SER A 11 -5.27 -2.29 26.85
CA SER A 11 -3.81 -2.28 26.94
C SER A 11 -3.29 -0.85 27.14
N ASP A 12 -2.42 -0.65 28.13
CA ASP A 12 -1.72 0.63 28.34
C ASP A 12 -0.80 0.99 27.17
N THR A 13 -0.33 -0.03 26.43
CA THR A 13 0.45 0.16 25.20
C THR A 13 -0.42 -0.02 23.96
N ARG A 14 -0.70 1.11 23.30
CA ARG A 14 -1.37 1.13 21.99
C ARG A 14 -0.34 1.15 20.86
N PRO A 15 -0.53 0.34 19.80
CA PRO A 15 0.33 0.38 18.64
C PRO A 15 0.16 1.70 17.89
N LEU A 16 1.29 2.33 17.55
CA LEU A 16 1.40 3.50 16.68
C LEU A 16 1.20 3.13 15.21
N GLY A 17 1.60 1.92 14.83
CA GLY A 17 1.52 1.43 13.47
C GLY A 17 2.00 -0.02 13.37
N ILE A 18 1.56 -0.70 12.31
CA ILE A 18 1.95 -2.08 12.02
C ILE A 18 2.53 -2.14 10.61
N SER A 19 3.77 -2.59 10.48
CA SER A 19 4.38 -2.85 9.18
C SER A 19 4.38 -4.34 8.90
N ILE A 20 3.77 -4.75 7.79
CA ILE A 20 3.65 -6.14 7.35
C ILE A 20 4.42 -6.28 6.05
N ALA A 21 5.47 -7.11 6.06
CA ALA A 21 6.21 -7.46 4.87
C ALA A 21 6.02 -8.94 4.55
N ALA A 22 5.55 -9.24 3.34
CA ALA A 22 5.48 -10.58 2.80
C ALA A 22 6.52 -10.73 1.70
N ASP A 23 7.44 -11.67 1.85
CA ASP A 23 8.52 -11.92 0.88
C ASP A 23 8.77 -13.42 0.74
N HIS A 24 8.72 -13.95 -0.48
CA HIS A 24 8.92 -15.37 -0.81
C HIS A 24 8.20 -16.36 0.13
N GLN A 25 8.85 -16.78 1.20
CA GLN A 25 8.34 -17.74 2.18
C GLN A 25 8.33 -17.17 3.61
N ILE A 26 8.39 -15.86 3.76
CA ILE A 26 8.51 -15.17 5.05
C ILE A 26 7.42 -14.10 5.15
N ILE A 27 6.86 -13.98 6.34
CA ILE A 27 6.05 -12.83 6.73
C ILE A 27 6.66 -12.24 7.98
N ASP A 28 7.02 -10.97 7.87
CA ASP A 28 7.47 -10.15 8.98
C ASP A 28 6.37 -9.17 9.37
N ILE A 29 6.05 -9.13 10.66
CA ILE A 29 5.09 -8.19 11.25
C ILE A 29 5.84 -7.39 12.31
N HIS A 30 5.97 -6.09 12.07
CA HIS A 30 6.60 -5.14 12.97
C HIS A 30 5.52 -4.27 13.60
N VAL A 31 5.40 -4.32 14.92
CA VAL A 31 4.45 -3.48 15.68
C VAL A 31 5.25 -2.37 16.37
N ARG A 32 4.96 -1.12 16.01
CA ARG A 32 5.55 0.07 16.63
C ARG A 32 4.70 0.51 17.81
N GLU A 33 5.30 0.76 18.97
CA GLU A 33 4.59 1.15 20.20
C GLU A 33 5.16 2.44 20.78
N HIS A 34 4.33 3.20 21.51
CA HIS A 34 4.70 4.50 22.06
C HIS A 34 5.88 4.47 23.04
N GLU A 35 5.98 3.44 23.88
CA GLU A 35 6.90 3.45 25.04
C GLU A 35 7.89 2.27 25.06
N ILE A 36 7.58 1.16 24.38
CA ILE A 36 8.31 -0.12 24.49
C ILE A 36 9.25 -0.37 23.29
N GLY A 37 9.24 0.52 22.29
CA GLY A 37 10.01 0.36 21.05
C GLY A 37 9.21 -0.42 20.00
N SER A 38 9.79 -1.47 19.41
CA SER A 38 9.14 -2.26 18.36
C SER A 38 9.20 -3.75 18.62
N ARG A 39 8.08 -4.45 18.40
CA ARG A 39 8.02 -5.93 18.41
C ARG A 39 8.06 -6.46 16.99
N VAL A 40 8.84 -7.50 16.76
CA VAL A 40 8.98 -8.13 15.44
C VAL A 40 8.57 -9.59 15.53
N PHE A 41 7.70 -10.01 14.63
CA PHE A 41 7.28 -11.39 14.47
C PHE A 41 7.61 -11.85 13.05
N SER A 42 8.47 -12.86 12.93
CA SER A 42 8.84 -13.45 11.64
C SER A 42 8.32 -14.87 11.55
N PHE A 43 7.65 -15.20 10.44
CA PHE A 43 7.05 -16.50 10.22
C PHE A 43 7.46 -17.07 8.87
N LEU A 44 8.02 -18.28 8.89
CA LEU A 44 8.16 -19.09 7.67
C LEU A 44 6.77 -19.57 7.22
N ARG A 45 6.37 -19.17 6.01
CA ARG A 45 5.09 -19.46 5.38
C ARG A 45 5.29 -19.75 3.89
N PRO A 46 5.05 -20.99 3.42
CA PRO A 46 5.18 -21.35 2.00
C PRO A 46 4.26 -20.60 1.03
N ARG A 47 3.25 -19.88 1.55
CA ARG A 47 2.27 -19.10 0.78
C ARG A 47 1.97 -17.82 1.54
N PRO A 48 2.89 -16.85 1.59
CA PRO A 48 2.76 -15.70 2.47
C PRO A 48 1.53 -14.84 2.15
N LEU A 49 1.15 -14.74 0.86
CA LEU A 49 -0.02 -13.97 0.45
C LEU A 49 -1.33 -14.46 1.06
N ARG A 50 -1.47 -15.76 1.30
CA ARG A 50 -2.68 -16.29 1.95
C ARG A 50 -2.80 -15.78 3.38
N MET A 51 -1.69 -15.71 4.10
CA MET A 51 -1.67 -15.16 5.45
C MET A 51 -1.87 -13.65 5.41
N VAL A 52 -1.30 -12.93 4.44
CA VAL A 52 -1.63 -11.49 4.25
C VAL A 52 -3.13 -11.31 4.06
N LYS A 53 -3.79 -12.07 3.18
CA LYS A 53 -5.26 -12.03 3.00
C LYS A 53 -6.02 -12.28 4.31
N LEU A 54 -5.57 -13.26 5.11
CA LEU A 54 -6.16 -13.55 6.42
C LEU A 54 -5.97 -12.40 7.41
N LEU A 55 -4.79 -11.76 7.42
CA LEU A 55 -4.51 -10.58 8.24
C LEU A 55 -5.41 -9.42 7.84
N GLY A 56 -5.59 -9.15 6.54
CA GLY A 56 -6.51 -8.11 6.06
C GLY A 56 -7.92 -8.34 6.59
N ARG A 57 -8.47 -9.55 6.45
CA ARG A 57 -9.78 -9.91 7.02
C ARG A 57 -9.83 -9.75 8.53
N PHE A 58 -8.76 -10.15 9.22
CA PHE A 58 -8.66 -9.96 10.66
C PHE A 58 -8.78 -8.46 11.01
N PHE A 59 -8.03 -7.58 10.35
CA PHE A 59 -8.08 -6.13 10.60
C PHE A 59 -9.44 -5.49 10.33
N THR A 60 -10.23 -6.02 9.37
CA THR A 60 -11.59 -5.51 9.12
C THR A 60 -12.56 -5.70 10.29
N VAL A 61 -12.29 -6.64 11.20
CA VAL A 61 -13.18 -6.94 12.33
C VAL A 61 -12.63 -6.47 13.68
N VAL A 62 -11.42 -5.89 13.71
CA VAL A 62 -10.85 -5.34 14.95
C VAL A 62 -11.43 -3.93 15.18
N PRO A 63 -11.90 -3.61 16.41
CA PRO A 63 -12.53 -2.31 16.69
C PRO A 63 -11.57 -1.11 16.57
N PHE A 64 -10.26 -1.36 16.64
CA PHE A 64 -9.23 -0.36 16.38
C PHE A 64 -8.17 -0.99 15.48
N CYS A 65 -7.91 -0.36 14.34
CA CYS A 65 -6.82 -0.72 13.45
C CYS A 65 -5.86 0.47 13.34
N PRO A 66 -4.61 0.37 13.85
CA PRO A 66 -3.62 1.41 13.65
C PRO A 66 -3.23 1.50 12.16
N PRO A 67 -2.53 2.59 11.76
CA PRO A 67 -1.96 2.68 10.42
C PRO A 67 -1.13 1.45 10.05
N ILE A 68 -1.33 0.96 8.82
CA ILE A 68 -0.64 -0.22 8.30
C ILE A 68 0.27 0.18 7.13
N ASP A 69 1.53 -0.25 7.24
CA ASP A 69 2.47 -0.29 6.13
C ASP A 69 2.48 -1.71 5.56
N LEU A 70 2.17 -1.88 4.27
CA LEU A 70 2.11 -3.19 3.63
C LEU A 70 3.16 -3.29 2.52
N ALA A 71 4.09 -4.23 2.65
CA ALA A 71 5.09 -4.54 1.62
C ALA A 71 4.84 -5.94 1.06
N ILE A 72 4.57 -6.03 -0.24
CA ILE A 72 4.39 -7.29 -0.96
C ILE A 72 5.56 -7.49 -1.91
N ARG A 73 6.46 -8.41 -1.54
CA ARG A 73 7.74 -8.68 -2.18
C ARG A 73 7.89 -10.14 -2.64
N GLY A 74 8.90 -10.39 -3.46
CA GLY A 74 9.31 -11.74 -3.89
C GLY A 74 8.58 -12.25 -5.13
N TYR A 75 8.88 -13.48 -5.57
CA TYR A 75 8.28 -14.15 -6.73
C TYR A 75 7.28 -15.22 -6.28
N GLU A 76 6.01 -15.11 -6.67
CA GLU A 76 5.05 -16.22 -6.52
C GLU A 76 4.13 -16.30 -7.74
N THR A 77 3.84 -17.55 -8.08
CA THR A 77 3.20 -18.07 -9.28
C THR A 77 1.79 -17.54 -9.54
N GLN A 78 1.40 -17.57 -10.82
CA GLN A 78 0.07 -17.20 -11.33
C GLN A 78 -1.06 -17.80 -10.46
N GLY A 79 -2.01 -16.95 -10.02
CA GLY A 79 -3.32 -17.41 -9.55
C GLY A 79 -3.88 -16.68 -8.32
N ASP A 80 -3.04 -16.19 -7.41
CA ASP A 80 -3.52 -15.57 -6.18
C ASP A 80 -3.64 -14.03 -6.33
N LEU A 81 -4.85 -13.57 -6.68
CA LEU A 81 -5.21 -12.14 -6.75
C LEU A 81 -5.12 -11.48 -5.37
N PHE A 82 -4.47 -10.32 -5.27
CA PHE A 82 -4.45 -9.50 -4.06
C PHE A 82 -5.60 -8.50 -4.09
N ASP A 83 -6.32 -8.41 -2.97
CA ASP A 83 -7.50 -7.55 -2.77
C ASP A 83 -7.17 -6.49 -1.72
N LEU A 84 -7.31 -5.21 -2.10
CA LEU A 84 -7.06 -4.06 -1.25
C LEU A 84 -8.24 -3.72 -0.33
N ALA A 85 -9.46 -4.19 -0.62
CA ALA A 85 -10.65 -3.79 0.13
C ALA A 85 -10.53 -4.01 1.65
N PRO A 86 -9.96 -5.13 2.16
CA PRO A 86 -9.81 -5.34 3.59
C PRO A 86 -8.84 -4.35 4.29
N TRP A 87 -8.02 -3.66 3.52
CA TRP A 87 -6.99 -2.74 4.01
C TRP A 87 -7.42 -1.27 3.91
N SER A 88 -8.53 -0.99 3.21
CA SER A 88 -8.93 0.37 2.84
C SER A 88 -8.95 1.34 4.03
N GLY A 89 -9.50 0.92 5.18
CA GLY A 89 -9.62 1.81 6.34
C GLY A 89 -8.30 2.18 7.02
N CYS A 90 -7.25 1.37 6.88
CA CYS A 90 -6.04 1.47 7.70
C CYS A 90 -4.73 1.54 6.92
N LEU A 91 -4.75 1.33 5.60
CA LEU A 91 -3.53 1.33 4.79
C LEU A 91 -2.96 2.75 4.66
N GLU A 92 -1.76 2.96 5.18
CA GLU A 92 -1.02 4.22 5.12
C GLU A 92 0.13 4.16 4.10
N SER A 93 0.76 2.99 3.95
CA SER A 93 1.88 2.78 3.02
C SER A 93 1.73 1.47 2.26
N LEU A 94 2.06 1.48 0.96
CA LEU A 94 2.04 0.31 0.11
C LEU A 94 3.35 0.20 -0.68
N GLU A 95 4.10 -0.87 -0.46
CA GLU A 95 5.25 -1.27 -1.29
C GLU A 95 4.91 -2.50 -2.12
N LEU A 96 5.17 -2.41 -3.42
CA LEU A 96 4.95 -3.50 -4.36
C LEU A 96 6.26 -3.79 -5.08
N SER A 97 6.64 -5.08 -5.25
CA SER A 97 7.83 -5.48 -6.03
C SER A 97 7.55 -6.30 -7.30
N GLN A 98 6.28 -6.62 -7.59
CA GLN A 98 5.90 -7.40 -8.77
C GLN A 98 5.13 -6.58 -9.81
N PRO A 99 5.73 -6.35 -11.00
CA PRO A 99 5.10 -5.76 -12.17
C PRO A 99 3.62 -5.99 -12.40
N THR A 100 3.22 -7.26 -12.54
CA THR A 100 1.85 -7.65 -12.92
C THR A 100 0.83 -7.38 -11.82
N ARG A 101 1.28 -7.25 -10.58
CA ARG A 101 0.42 -6.85 -9.45
C ARG A 101 0.21 -5.35 -9.39
N TYR A 102 1.14 -4.56 -9.91
CA TYR A 102 1.02 -3.09 -9.89
C TYR A 102 -0.23 -2.66 -10.61
N LEU A 103 -0.44 -3.16 -11.84
CA LEU A 103 -1.59 -2.80 -12.67
C LEU A 103 -2.91 -3.02 -11.92
N ARG A 104 -3.15 -4.24 -11.45
CA ARG A 104 -4.40 -4.59 -10.76
C ARG A 104 -4.59 -3.85 -9.43
N ILE A 105 -3.50 -3.58 -8.72
CA ILE A 105 -3.56 -2.84 -7.45
C ILE A 105 -3.79 -1.36 -7.71
N MET A 106 -3.17 -0.78 -8.75
CA MET A 106 -3.43 0.59 -9.20
C MET A 106 -4.87 0.76 -9.69
N GLU A 107 -5.40 -0.20 -10.45
CA GLU A 107 -6.82 -0.23 -10.84
C GLU A 107 -7.75 -0.24 -9.63
N GLN A 108 -7.46 -1.06 -8.61
CA GLN A 108 -8.23 -1.06 -7.36
C GLN A 108 -8.11 0.27 -6.60
N LEU A 109 -6.91 0.87 -6.53
CA LEU A 109 -6.71 2.19 -5.93
C LEU A 109 -7.48 3.28 -6.68
N ALA A 110 -7.72 3.13 -7.98
CA ALA A 110 -8.51 4.07 -8.77
C ALA A 110 -10.03 3.91 -8.58
N GLN A 111 -10.49 2.91 -7.81
CA GLN A 111 -11.91 2.69 -7.55
C GLN A 111 -12.41 3.51 -6.35
N ARG A 112 -13.69 3.88 -6.40
CA ARG A 112 -14.44 4.35 -5.23
C ARG A 112 -15.02 3.16 -4.48
N THR A 113 -15.05 3.26 -3.17
CA THR A 113 -15.64 2.27 -2.28
C THR A 113 -16.59 2.95 -1.31
N VAL A 114 -17.51 2.15 -0.79
CA VAL A 114 -18.36 2.57 0.34
C VAL A 114 -17.43 2.87 1.52
N ALA A 115 -17.49 4.09 2.07
CA ALA A 115 -16.62 4.48 3.18
C ALA A 115 -16.69 3.43 4.30
N PRO A 116 -15.55 2.95 4.81
CA PRO A 116 -15.54 1.98 5.89
C PRO A 116 -16.06 2.64 7.17
N ASN A 117 -17.35 2.43 7.47
CA ASN A 117 -18.08 2.74 8.70
C ASN A 117 -17.48 3.87 9.56
N GLY A 118 -17.77 5.11 9.21
CA GLY A 118 -17.89 6.16 10.23
C GLY A 118 -18.97 5.74 11.21
N ASN A 119 -18.67 5.77 12.51
CA ASN A 119 -19.54 5.36 13.61
C ASN A 119 -21.02 5.69 13.34
N GLN A 120 -21.85 4.64 13.31
CA GLN A 120 -23.28 4.74 13.05
C GLN A 120 -24.00 5.48 14.18
N THR A 121 -24.05 6.79 14.05
CA THR A 121 -25.11 7.64 14.61
C THR A 121 -25.25 8.81 13.66
N GLU A 122 -25.83 8.56 12.48
CA GLU A 122 -26.59 9.56 11.75
C GLU A 122 -27.38 8.89 10.62
N THR A 123 -28.69 8.88 10.81
CA THR A 123 -29.73 8.65 9.81
C THR A 123 -29.52 9.52 8.58
N SER A 124 -29.00 8.96 7.49
CA SER A 124 -29.13 9.52 6.13
C SER A 124 -28.80 8.45 5.07
N ALA A 125 -29.66 8.36 4.05
CA ALA A 125 -29.68 7.33 3.02
C ALA A 125 -28.59 7.48 1.92
N ALA A 126 -27.40 7.96 2.26
CA ALA A 126 -26.25 7.97 1.34
C ALA A 126 -24.99 7.58 2.12
N ARG A 127 -24.55 6.33 1.99
CA ARG A 127 -23.20 5.98 2.45
C ARG A 127 -22.22 6.79 1.58
N ALA A 128 -21.47 7.70 2.18
CA ALA A 128 -20.49 8.48 1.45
C ALA A 128 -19.52 7.53 0.71
N GLU A 129 -19.42 7.65 -0.60
CA GLU A 129 -18.40 6.97 -1.38
C GLU A 129 -17.07 7.69 -1.19
N ASP A 130 -16.06 6.96 -0.75
CA ASP A 130 -14.69 7.46 -0.65
C ASP A 130 -13.78 6.70 -1.63
N TRP A 131 -12.54 7.15 -1.78
CA TRP A 131 -11.54 6.45 -2.58
C TRP A 131 -11.02 5.22 -1.84
N MET A 132 -10.70 4.15 -2.59
CA MET A 132 -10.04 2.96 -2.02
C MET A 132 -8.76 3.35 -1.29
N CYS A 133 -8.59 2.96 -0.02
CA CYS A 133 -7.46 3.35 0.82
C CYS A 133 -7.31 4.88 0.92
N PRO A 134 -8.26 5.62 1.53
CA PRO A 134 -8.23 7.08 1.56
C PRO A 134 -7.08 7.64 2.42
N ASN A 135 -6.59 6.85 3.37
CA ASN A 135 -5.47 7.20 4.26
C ASN A 135 -4.09 6.91 3.67
N LEU A 136 -4.00 6.47 2.41
CA LEU A 136 -2.75 6.10 1.76
C LEU A 136 -1.87 7.34 1.52
N GLN A 137 -0.73 7.38 2.21
CA GLN A 137 0.25 8.47 2.12
C GLN A 137 1.48 8.11 1.30
N TYR A 138 1.83 6.82 1.22
CA TYR A 138 3.08 6.39 0.61
C TYR A 138 2.86 5.23 -0.36
N ILE A 139 3.38 5.39 -1.58
CA ILE A 139 3.36 4.32 -2.58
C ILE A 139 4.79 4.10 -3.06
N THR A 140 5.30 2.89 -2.85
CA THR A 140 6.64 2.48 -3.24
C THR A 140 6.56 1.40 -4.32
N PHE A 141 7.16 1.66 -5.47
CA PHE A 141 7.31 0.68 -6.54
C PHE A 141 8.74 0.19 -6.58
N ARG A 142 8.94 -1.12 -6.47
CA ARG A 142 10.26 -1.75 -6.55
C ARG A 142 10.40 -2.51 -7.87
N VAL A 143 10.99 -1.89 -8.88
CA VAL A 143 11.25 -2.52 -10.17
C VAL A 143 12.40 -3.53 -10.02
N PRO A 144 12.16 -4.84 -10.25
CA PRO A 144 13.23 -5.83 -10.20
C PRO A 144 14.21 -5.64 -11.37
N GLU A 145 15.48 -6.00 -11.16
CA GLU A 145 16.56 -5.85 -12.17
C GLU A 145 16.24 -6.48 -13.53
N MET A 146 15.45 -7.55 -13.55
CA MET A 146 15.09 -8.32 -14.73
C MET A 146 13.71 -7.99 -15.31
N ALA A 147 13.08 -6.88 -14.90
CA ALA A 147 11.77 -6.49 -15.42
C ALA A 147 11.85 -6.17 -16.92
N SER A 148 11.03 -6.84 -17.73
CA SER A 148 11.03 -6.68 -19.19
C SER A 148 10.20 -5.50 -19.71
N GLU A 149 9.34 -4.89 -18.87
CA GLU A 149 8.27 -3.98 -19.33
C GLU A 149 8.08 -2.75 -18.40
N PRO A 150 9.04 -1.81 -18.35
CA PRO A 150 8.94 -0.61 -17.53
C PRO A 150 7.80 0.35 -17.93
N ASP A 151 7.43 0.36 -19.21
CA ASP A 151 6.46 1.32 -19.78
C ASP A 151 5.03 1.08 -19.27
N LEU A 152 4.64 -0.18 -19.08
CA LEU A 152 3.32 -0.55 -18.55
C LEU A 152 3.07 0.01 -17.14
N TYR A 153 4.12 0.15 -16.32
CA TYR A 153 3.99 0.74 -14.99
C TYR A 153 3.74 2.24 -15.08
N GLY A 154 4.43 2.89 -16.02
CA GLY A 154 4.27 4.32 -16.28
C GLY A 154 2.83 4.66 -16.65
N GLU A 155 2.26 3.91 -17.58
CA GLU A 155 0.88 4.11 -18.03
C GLU A 155 -0.14 3.90 -16.91
N ALA A 156 0.02 2.85 -16.10
CA ALA A 156 -0.91 2.57 -15.02
C ALA A 156 -0.81 3.59 -13.88
N LEU A 157 0.40 4.06 -13.54
CA LEU A 157 0.57 5.15 -12.60
C LEU A 157 -0.08 6.44 -13.12
N LEU A 158 0.13 6.77 -14.39
CA LEU A 158 -0.52 7.93 -15.03
C LEU A 158 -2.04 7.80 -15.02
N SER A 159 -2.57 6.60 -15.32
CA SER A 159 -4.00 6.32 -15.29
C SER A 159 -4.58 6.50 -13.88
N LEU A 160 -3.90 5.97 -12.84
CA LEU A 160 -4.26 6.18 -11.45
C LEU A 160 -4.26 7.66 -11.09
N VAL A 161 -3.21 8.40 -11.47
CA VAL A 161 -3.09 9.83 -11.18
C VAL A 161 -4.21 10.64 -11.83
N ARG A 162 -4.47 10.37 -13.11
CA ARG A 162 -5.59 10.99 -13.85
C ARG A 162 -6.91 10.70 -13.15
N THR A 163 -7.19 9.46 -12.81
CA THR A 163 -8.48 9.09 -12.23
C THR A 163 -8.69 9.62 -10.81
N ARG A 164 -7.65 9.54 -9.97
CA ARG A 164 -7.80 9.70 -8.52
C ARG A 164 -7.46 11.10 -8.00
N TRP A 165 -6.50 11.79 -8.63
CA TRP A 165 -5.96 13.05 -8.13
C TRP A 165 -6.06 14.21 -9.13
N SER A 166 -6.28 13.94 -10.41
CA SER A 166 -6.52 15.01 -11.37
C SER A 166 -7.91 15.60 -11.18
N ARG A 167 -8.01 16.92 -11.38
CA ARG A 167 -9.28 17.66 -11.35
C ARG A 167 -9.93 17.80 -12.73
N THR A 168 -9.36 17.16 -13.75
CA THR A 168 -9.58 17.59 -15.15
C THR A 168 -10.94 17.25 -15.75
N ASP A 169 -11.73 16.37 -15.13
CA ASP A 169 -12.89 15.76 -15.83
C ASP A 169 -14.25 16.01 -15.17
N GLY A 170 -14.39 17.02 -14.29
CA GLY A 170 -15.67 17.31 -13.61
C GLY A 170 -16.15 16.21 -12.66
N ALA A 171 -15.26 15.26 -12.36
CA ALA A 171 -15.44 14.10 -11.51
C ALA A 171 -15.62 14.49 -10.02
N PRO A 172 -16.17 13.60 -9.17
CA PRO A 172 -16.28 13.82 -7.73
C PRO A 172 -14.94 14.17 -7.07
N THR A 173 -14.99 14.81 -5.90
CA THR A 173 -13.83 15.36 -5.17
C THR A 173 -12.59 14.46 -5.26
N PRO A 174 -11.44 14.98 -5.74
CA PRO A 174 -10.20 14.23 -5.80
C PRO A 174 -9.82 13.65 -4.44
N ALA A 175 -9.14 12.51 -4.44
CA ALA A 175 -8.61 11.96 -3.21
C ALA A 175 -7.56 12.91 -2.61
N ILE A 176 -7.27 12.74 -1.32
CA ILE A 176 -6.06 13.32 -0.74
C ILE A 176 -4.85 12.71 -1.46
N GLN A 177 -3.93 13.57 -1.86
CA GLN A 177 -2.72 13.15 -2.54
C GLN A 177 -1.78 12.43 -1.57
N PRO A 178 -1.15 11.30 -1.96
CA PRO A 178 -0.10 10.70 -1.15
C PRO A 178 1.04 11.68 -0.97
N ALA A 179 1.65 11.66 0.21
CA ALA A 179 2.78 12.51 0.55
C ALA A 179 4.00 12.27 -0.36
N LYS A 180 4.20 11.04 -0.88
CA LYS A 180 5.24 10.76 -1.88
C LYS A 180 5.02 9.44 -2.63
N PHE A 181 5.58 9.41 -3.83
CA PHE A 181 5.84 8.20 -4.61
C PHE A 181 7.33 7.87 -4.55
N VAL A 182 7.68 6.60 -4.34
CA VAL A 182 9.07 6.14 -4.29
C VAL A 182 9.28 5.08 -5.35
N ASN A 183 10.22 5.29 -6.25
CA ASN A 183 10.63 4.28 -7.23
C ASN A 183 12.01 3.74 -6.84
N ILE A 184 12.07 2.43 -6.63
CA ILE A 184 13.31 1.70 -6.33
C ILE A 184 13.58 0.77 -7.50
N GLY A 185 14.75 0.87 -8.14
CA GLY A 185 15.03 0.02 -9.30
C GLY A 185 16.44 0.19 -9.85
N PRO A 186 16.78 -0.57 -10.91
CA PRO A 186 18.03 -0.39 -11.63
C PRO A 186 18.05 0.93 -12.39
N GLU A 187 19.25 1.46 -12.65
CA GLU A 187 19.43 2.74 -13.38
C GLU A 187 18.86 2.69 -14.80
N SER A 188 18.83 1.51 -15.42
CA SER A 188 18.25 1.28 -16.75
C SER A 188 16.78 1.71 -16.85
N CYS A 189 16.04 1.72 -15.74
CA CYS A 189 14.64 2.16 -15.73
C CYS A 189 14.46 3.66 -15.45
N TYR A 190 15.52 4.40 -15.11
CA TYR A 190 15.40 5.78 -14.61
C TYR A 190 14.84 6.75 -15.65
N LYS A 191 15.15 6.56 -16.93
CA LYS A 191 14.64 7.44 -18.00
C LYS A 191 13.12 7.31 -18.14
N ALA A 192 12.61 6.09 -18.30
CA ALA A 192 11.17 5.84 -18.40
C ALA A 192 10.42 6.36 -17.15
N LEU A 193 10.98 6.13 -15.95
CA LEU A 193 10.41 6.65 -14.71
C LEU A 193 10.43 8.19 -14.62
N GLN A 194 11.44 8.83 -15.21
CA GLN A 194 11.52 10.29 -15.29
C GLN A 194 10.47 10.89 -16.20
N ASP A 195 10.23 10.26 -17.36
CA ASP A 195 9.20 10.71 -18.29
C ASP A 195 7.81 10.63 -17.63
N VAL A 196 7.55 9.54 -16.89
CA VAL A 196 6.33 9.38 -16.09
C VAL A 196 6.23 10.43 -14.99
N GLU A 197 7.31 10.70 -14.25
CA GLU A 197 7.34 11.73 -13.21
C GLU A 197 7.00 13.12 -13.78
N VAL A 198 7.54 13.47 -14.94
CA VAL A 198 7.26 14.75 -15.62
C VAL A 198 5.77 14.86 -15.95
N GLU A 199 5.19 13.80 -16.54
CA GLU A 199 3.76 13.78 -16.88
C GLU A 199 2.86 13.80 -15.64
N VAL A 200 3.24 13.11 -14.54
CA VAL A 200 2.49 13.19 -13.28
C VAL A 200 2.57 14.59 -12.70
N LYS A 201 3.74 15.22 -12.66
CA LYS A 201 3.89 16.60 -12.14
C LYS A 201 3.16 17.64 -12.99
N ARG A 202 2.97 17.37 -14.29
CA ARG A 202 2.11 18.20 -15.14
C ARG A 202 0.65 18.16 -14.71
N LEU A 203 0.16 16.99 -14.28
CA LEU A 203 -1.24 16.79 -13.83
C LEU A 203 -1.45 17.19 -12.37
N VAL A 204 -0.46 16.90 -11.52
CA VAL A 204 -0.49 17.12 -10.07
C VAL A 204 0.86 17.71 -9.63
N PRO A 205 1.04 19.05 -9.70
CA PRO A 205 2.33 19.71 -9.47
C PRO A 205 2.94 19.48 -8.08
N SER A 206 2.11 19.20 -7.07
CA SER A 206 2.53 18.88 -5.71
C SER A 206 3.06 17.44 -5.54
N ALA A 207 3.06 16.62 -6.59
CA ALA A 207 3.58 15.26 -6.53
C ALA A 207 5.08 15.20 -6.23
N VAL A 208 5.41 14.56 -5.12
CA VAL A 208 6.79 14.32 -4.68
C VAL A 208 7.21 12.93 -5.11
N PHE A 209 8.35 12.85 -5.80
CA PHE A 209 8.96 11.60 -6.24
C PHE A 209 10.34 11.45 -5.62
N TYR A 210 10.62 10.27 -5.08
CA TYR A 210 11.97 9.86 -4.68
C TYR A 210 12.43 8.69 -5.54
N ARG A 211 13.72 8.68 -5.83
CA ARG A 211 14.39 7.58 -6.52
C ARG A 211 15.44 7.00 -5.59
N GLU A 212 15.43 5.69 -5.44
CA GLU A 212 16.45 4.98 -4.69
C GLU A 212 17.04 3.90 -5.57
N ALA A 213 18.38 3.83 -5.60
CA ALA A 213 19.05 2.72 -6.26
C ALA A 213 18.70 1.41 -5.55
N LEU A 214 18.55 0.33 -6.32
CA LEU A 214 18.42 -1.01 -5.75
C LEU A 214 19.73 -1.36 -5.01
N ARG A 215 19.82 -1.05 -3.73
CA ARG A 215 20.96 -1.50 -2.92
C ARG A 215 20.80 -3.00 -2.71
N SER A 216 21.71 -3.77 -3.31
CA SER A 216 21.80 -5.22 -3.07
C SER A 216 21.98 -5.46 -1.58
N ARG A 217 20.92 -5.82 -0.86
CA ARG A 217 21.00 -6.23 0.55
C ARG A 217 21.53 -7.66 0.60
N TYR A 218 22.83 -7.81 0.34
CA TYR A 218 23.60 -8.92 0.87
C TYR A 218 24.53 -8.37 1.94
N SER A 219 24.00 -8.19 3.16
CA SER A 219 24.80 -8.32 4.38
C SER A 219 23.88 -8.33 5.60
N PHE A 220 23.52 -9.54 6.04
CA PHE A 220 23.40 -9.87 7.45
C PHE A 220 23.95 -11.29 7.59
N ARG A 221 25.22 -11.38 7.97
CA ARG A 221 25.75 -12.48 8.79
C ARG A 221 25.88 -11.94 10.20
#